data_AF-A0A6A6ETF7-F1
#
_entry.id   AF-A0A6A6ETF7-F1
#
_cell.length_a   1.000
_cell.length_b   1.000
_cell.length_c   1.000
_cell.angle_alpha   90.00
_cell.angle_beta   90.00
_cell.angle_gamma   90.00
#
_symmetry.space_group_name_H-M   'P 1'
#
loop_
_entity.id
_entity.type
_entity.pdbx_description
1 polymer ?
#
loop_
_entity_poly.entity_id
_entity_poly.type
_entity_poly.pdbx_seq_one_letter_code
_entity_poly.pdbx_strand_id
1 'polypeptide(L)'
;MLLSPSNIPSIAFLIILSCSINVFGLERRAPSRNVLTSNVLKLTSAPWHFPISPNSLSKRFSHSQFIDTIAHDEAEVNNQQDLLTLGGRVYMTNVTLGNQSYTLVIDTGSSDTWIAGSNLQCLRRITQFPAPNSRCGFRQLYHESLTFERIESHDFTVSYTDEEFLSGDLGTEEVEVAGLKARSSGLMGLAYPSLVSNVRDLNYTSIIFSLFEDKTIPPIFSLALTRSTNSKQYDGGLLALGGIP
;
A
#
# COMPACT_ATOMS: atom_id res chain seq x y z
N MET A 1 -61.47 -47.51 40.59
CA MET A 1 -61.74 -46.14 41.08
C MET A 1 -60.65 -45.79 42.08
N LEU A 2 -59.69 -44.94 41.68
CA LEU A 2 -58.98 -43.94 42.51
C LEU A 2 -57.84 -43.33 41.68
N LEU A 3 -57.57 -42.07 41.95
CA LEU A 3 -57.00 -41.05 41.07
C LEU A 3 -55.46 -41.05 40.98
N SER A 4 -54.99 -40.34 39.95
CA SER A 4 -53.63 -39.89 39.60
C SER A 4 -52.76 -39.40 40.78
N PRO A 5 -51.42 -39.33 40.57
CA PRO A 5 -50.79 -38.01 40.68
C PRO A 5 -49.84 -37.65 39.53
N SER A 6 -50.21 -36.56 38.85
CA SER A 6 -49.42 -35.36 38.50
C SER A 6 -47.97 -35.53 37.97
N ASN A 7 -47.83 -35.19 36.69
CA ASN A 7 -46.58 -34.77 36.06
C ASN A 7 -46.07 -33.46 36.69
N ILE A 8 -44.87 -33.50 37.26
CA ILE A 8 -44.12 -32.30 37.68
C ILE A 8 -43.21 -31.89 36.51
N PRO A 9 -43.27 -30.65 36.00
CA PRO A 9 -42.34 -30.22 34.96
C PRO A 9 -40.95 -30.02 35.59
N SER A 10 -39.94 -30.73 35.05
CA SER A 10 -38.53 -30.47 35.38
C SER A 10 -38.13 -29.11 34.83
N ILE A 11 -37.91 -28.14 35.71
CA ILE A 11 -37.28 -26.86 35.40
C ILE A 11 -35.78 -27.15 35.24
N ALA A 12 -35.30 -27.19 33.99
CA ALA A 12 -33.88 -27.22 33.71
C ALA A 12 -33.29 -25.83 33.98
N PHE A 13 -32.52 -25.71 35.07
CA PHE A 13 -31.70 -24.52 35.32
C PHE A 13 -30.49 -24.54 34.38
N LEU A 14 -30.43 -23.58 33.46
CA LEU A 14 -29.26 -23.32 32.64
C LEU A 14 -28.23 -22.57 33.50
N ILE A 15 -27.27 -23.29 34.08
CA ILE A 15 -26.15 -22.67 34.78
C ILE A 15 -25.18 -22.17 33.71
N ILE A 16 -25.21 -20.87 33.42
CA ILE A 16 -24.19 -20.22 32.60
C ILE A 16 -22.95 -20.05 33.48
N LEU A 17 -21.99 -20.99 33.38
CA LEU A 17 -20.65 -20.78 33.91
C LEU A 17 -19.97 -19.70 33.06
N SER A 18 -19.97 -18.46 33.55
CA SER A 18 -19.13 -17.39 33.03
C SER A 18 -17.67 -17.69 33.40
N CYS A 19 -16.97 -18.41 32.54
CA CYS A 19 -15.52 -18.55 32.66
C CYS A 19 -14.88 -17.22 32.25
N SER A 20 -14.48 -16.42 33.24
CA SER A 20 -13.67 -15.21 33.00
C SER A 20 -12.25 -15.64 32.68
N ILE A 21 -11.97 -15.92 31.40
CA ILE A 21 -10.60 -16.17 30.95
C ILE A 21 -9.90 -14.82 30.94
N ASN A 22 -9.08 -14.56 31.96
CA ASN A 22 -8.11 -13.47 31.92
C ASN A 22 -7.11 -13.80 30.80
N VAL A 23 -7.30 -13.20 29.63
CA VAL A 23 -6.31 -13.24 28.56
C VAL A 23 -5.17 -12.32 29.00
N PHE A 24 -4.19 -12.89 29.70
CA PHE A 24 -2.91 -12.22 29.87
C PHE A 24 -2.31 -12.00 28.49
N GLY A 25 -2.09 -10.75 28.12
CA GLY A 25 -1.36 -10.40 26.91
C GLY A 25 0.04 -10.98 27.00
N LEU A 26 0.23 -12.16 26.40
CA LEU A 26 1.56 -12.67 26.11
C LEU A 26 2.30 -11.57 25.35
N GLU A 27 3.43 -11.15 25.89
CA GLU A 27 4.36 -10.24 25.27
C GLU A 27 4.84 -10.87 23.95
N ARG A 28 4.07 -10.71 22.87
CA ARG A 28 4.39 -11.21 21.53
C ARG A 28 5.47 -10.31 20.92
N ARG A 29 6.60 -10.14 21.60
CA ARG A 29 7.82 -9.66 20.96
C ARG A 29 8.48 -10.86 20.32
N ALA A 30 8.22 -11.05 19.03
CA ALA A 30 9.06 -11.93 18.23
C ALA A 30 10.50 -11.38 18.36
N PRO A 31 11.50 -12.20 18.75
CA PRO A 31 12.89 -11.78 18.70
C PRO A 31 13.25 -11.52 17.24
N SER A 32 13.23 -10.25 16.82
CA SER A 32 13.80 -9.87 15.53
C SER A 32 15.31 -9.78 15.71
N ARG A 33 16.05 -10.77 15.21
CA ARG A 33 17.46 -10.50 14.88
C ARG A 33 17.43 -9.33 13.89
N ASN A 34 18.21 -8.29 14.15
CA ASN A 34 18.43 -7.22 13.18
C ASN A 34 19.15 -7.85 11.98
N VAL A 35 18.38 -8.30 10.99
CA VAL A 35 18.93 -8.81 9.74
C VAL A 35 19.24 -7.59 8.89
N LEU A 36 20.52 -7.33 8.65
CA LEU A 36 20.96 -6.36 7.66
C LEU A 36 20.77 -6.96 6.27
N THR A 37 20.31 -6.16 5.32
CA THR A 37 20.14 -6.59 3.92
C THR A 37 20.90 -5.66 2.98
N SER A 38 21.48 -6.22 1.92
CA SER A 38 22.05 -5.45 0.82
C SER A 38 21.00 -5.04 -0.23
N ASN A 39 19.78 -5.58 -0.15
CA ASN A 39 18.70 -5.32 -1.10
C ASN A 39 18.01 -4.00 -0.73
N VAL A 40 18.74 -2.90 -0.92
CA VAL A 40 18.33 -1.55 -0.53
C VAL A 40 18.12 -0.67 -1.76
N LEU A 41 16.96 -0.03 -1.82
CA LEU A 41 16.57 0.92 -2.84
C LEU A 41 16.51 2.32 -2.26
N LYS A 42 17.00 3.29 -3.03
CA LYS A 42 16.83 4.70 -2.72
C LYS A 42 15.44 5.17 -3.15
N LEU A 43 14.76 5.84 -2.23
CA LEU A 43 13.48 6.47 -2.49
C LEU A 43 13.66 7.92 -2.92
N THR A 44 12.79 8.34 -3.83
CA THR A 44 12.64 9.74 -4.25
C THR A 44 11.25 10.21 -3.85
N SER A 45 11.14 11.38 -3.24
CA SER A 45 9.84 11.99 -2.94
C SER A 45 9.40 12.92 -4.07
N ALA A 46 8.13 12.87 -4.45
CA ALA A 46 7.55 13.86 -5.35
C ALA A 46 7.62 15.27 -4.72
N PRO A 47 7.91 16.33 -5.50
CA PRO A 47 7.86 17.69 -4.99
C PRO A 47 6.40 18.13 -4.78
N TRP A 48 6.23 19.10 -3.88
CA TRP A 48 4.97 19.74 -3.48
C TRP A 48 4.00 20.19 -4.59
N HIS A 49 4.44 20.26 -5.85
CA HIS A 49 3.69 20.87 -6.97
C HIS A 49 3.52 19.95 -8.19
N PHE A 50 3.78 18.64 -8.07
CA PHE A 50 3.51 17.74 -9.20
C PHE A 50 2.00 17.47 -9.31
N PRO A 51 1.39 17.58 -10.50
CA PRO A 51 -0.03 17.33 -10.71
C PRO A 51 -0.32 15.82 -10.83
N ILE A 52 0.41 14.98 -10.09
CA ILE A 52 -0.06 13.63 -9.81
C ILE A 52 -0.68 13.78 -8.44
N SER A 53 -1.99 13.97 -8.43
CA SER A 53 -2.79 14.01 -7.23
C SER A 53 -3.47 12.66 -7.06
N PRO A 54 -2.79 11.57 -6.64
CA PRO A 54 -3.49 10.59 -5.85
C PRO A 54 -3.61 11.24 -4.47
N ASN A 55 -4.71 11.95 -4.23
CA ASN A 55 -5.02 12.52 -2.91
C ASN A 55 -5.34 11.41 -1.89
N SER A 56 -5.25 10.14 -2.30
CA SER A 56 -5.55 8.94 -1.53
C SER A 56 -4.53 8.59 -0.43
N LEU A 57 -3.27 9.03 -0.52
CA LEU A 57 -2.25 8.61 0.46
C LEU A 57 -2.30 9.35 1.82
N SER A 58 -3.11 10.41 2.01
CA SER A 58 -3.17 11.13 3.30
C SER A 58 -4.55 11.42 3.88
N LYS A 59 -5.66 10.96 3.28
CA LYS A 59 -7.00 11.23 3.83
C LYS A 59 -7.46 10.15 4.83
N ARG A 60 -6.72 9.96 5.92
CA ARG A 60 -7.27 9.26 7.10
C ARG A 60 -7.31 10.06 8.40
N PHE A 61 -6.76 11.28 8.46
CA PHE A 61 -6.92 12.11 9.65
C PHE A 61 -7.12 13.58 9.28
N SER A 62 -8.37 13.96 9.04
CA SER A 62 -8.81 15.33 9.29
C SER A 62 -10.29 15.35 9.61
N HIS A 63 -10.63 14.75 10.75
CA HIS A 63 -11.86 15.08 11.45
C HIS A 63 -11.49 15.51 12.87
N SER A 64 -10.92 16.70 12.96
CA SER A 64 -10.92 17.50 14.18
C SER A 64 -11.24 18.91 13.73
N GLN A 65 -12.52 19.27 13.91
CA GLN A 65 -12.90 20.65 14.10
C GLN A 65 -12.05 21.19 15.25
N PHE A 66 -11.34 22.30 15.07
CA PHE A 66 -11.16 23.26 16.15
C PHE A 66 -10.87 24.65 15.58
N ILE A 67 -11.88 25.50 15.76
CA ILE A 67 -11.77 26.96 15.80
C ILE A 67 -10.84 27.29 16.97
N ASP A 68 -9.79 28.10 16.79
CA ASP A 68 -9.71 29.36 17.53
C ASP A 68 -8.62 30.32 17.05
N THR A 69 -8.90 31.59 17.33
CA THR A 69 -8.30 32.80 16.79
C THR A 69 -7.48 33.50 17.90
N ILE A 70 -6.24 33.89 17.56
CA ILE A 70 -5.45 35.03 18.10
C ILE A 70 -4.84 34.98 19.54
N ALA A 71 -3.51 35.22 19.54
CA ALA A 71 -2.61 35.88 20.51
C ALA A 71 -2.32 35.26 21.89
N HIS A 72 -1.05 34.95 22.17
CA HIS A 72 -0.09 35.92 22.74
C HIS A 72 1.35 35.40 22.70
N ASP A 73 2.25 36.37 22.61
CA ASP A 73 3.71 36.32 22.58
C ASP A 73 4.31 35.78 23.89
N GLU A 74 5.06 34.67 23.84
CA GLU A 74 6.22 34.40 24.72
C GLU A 74 7.21 33.47 23.99
N ALA A 75 8.47 33.90 23.92
CA ALA A 75 9.56 33.19 23.28
C ALA A 75 10.06 32.02 24.16
N GLU A 76 9.43 30.85 24.05
CA GLU A 76 10.07 29.59 24.38
C GLU A 76 10.80 29.06 23.14
N VAL A 77 12.08 28.66 23.31
CA VAL A 77 12.79 27.84 22.31
C VAL A 77 12.15 26.47 22.32
N ASN A 78 11.01 26.37 21.65
CA ASN A 78 10.29 25.14 21.48
C ASN A 78 11.02 24.31 20.41
N ASN A 79 11.77 23.29 20.84
CA ASN A 79 12.30 22.26 19.95
C ASN A 79 11.18 21.34 19.39
N GLN A 80 9.92 21.79 19.46
CA GLN A 80 8.82 21.22 18.74
C GLN A 80 8.93 21.71 17.30
N GLN A 81 9.67 20.96 16.49
CA GLN A 81 9.43 21.00 15.06
C GLN A 81 7.95 20.68 14.84
N ASP A 82 7.17 21.68 14.42
CA ASP A 82 5.80 21.43 14.01
C ASP A 82 5.79 20.27 13.00
N LEU A 83 5.04 19.23 13.32
CA LEU A 83 4.77 18.12 12.44
C LEU A 83 3.71 18.57 11.42
N LEU A 84 4.11 19.51 10.56
CA LEU A 84 3.32 19.97 9.45
C LEU A 84 3.30 18.88 8.38
N THR A 85 2.37 17.93 8.52
CA THR A 85 1.98 17.02 7.43
C THR A 85 1.12 17.79 6.44
N LEU A 86 1.73 18.72 5.73
CA LEU A 86 1.07 19.44 4.64
C LEU A 86 0.99 18.45 3.46
N GLY A 87 -0.17 17.80 3.29
CA GLY A 87 -0.43 16.91 2.16
C GLY A 87 0.36 15.60 2.15
N GLY A 88 -0.25 14.56 1.59
CA GLY A 88 0.43 13.28 1.35
C GLY A 88 1.62 13.47 0.42
N ARG A 89 2.74 12.84 0.76
CA ARG A 89 3.89 12.72 -0.15
C ARG A 89 3.85 11.38 -0.84
N VAL A 90 4.12 11.40 -2.14
CA VAL A 90 4.32 10.20 -2.94
C VAL A 90 5.79 9.86 -2.91
N TYR A 91 6.13 8.65 -2.48
CA TYR A 91 7.48 8.11 -2.54
C TYR A 91 7.58 7.14 -3.70
N MET A 92 8.70 7.17 -4.39
CA MET A 92 8.92 6.38 -5.58
C MET A 92 10.29 5.72 -5.55
N THR A 93 10.40 4.58 -6.20
CA THR A 93 11.67 3.87 -6.41
C THR A 93 11.80 3.45 -7.86
N ASN A 94 13.03 3.21 -8.28
CA ASN A 94 13.29 2.57 -9.56
C ASN A 94 13.09 1.06 -9.44
N VAL A 95 12.49 0.49 -10.48
CA VAL A 95 12.34 -0.95 -10.70
C VAL A 95 12.64 -1.24 -12.17
N THR A 96 12.92 -2.49 -12.51
CA THR A 96 13.00 -2.94 -13.90
C THR A 96 11.80 -3.80 -14.23
N LEU A 97 11.13 -3.52 -15.34
CA LEU A 97 10.08 -4.36 -15.94
C LEU A 97 10.59 -4.85 -17.30
N GLY A 98 10.70 -6.17 -17.46
CA GLY A 98 11.41 -6.80 -18.56
C GLY A 98 12.86 -6.31 -18.62
N ASN A 99 13.19 -5.56 -19.68
CA ASN A 99 14.50 -4.95 -19.88
C ASN A 99 14.49 -3.41 -19.75
N GLN A 100 13.44 -2.83 -19.18
CA GLN A 100 13.23 -1.38 -19.12
C GLN A 100 13.10 -0.90 -17.66
N SER A 101 13.79 0.18 -17.32
CA SER A 101 13.69 0.79 -15.99
C SER A 101 12.57 1.81 -15.91
N TYR A 102 11.82 1.77 -14.81
CA TYR A 102 10.71 2.67 -14.52
C TYR A 102 10.76 3.15 -13.08
N THR A 103 10.14 4.31 -12.83
CA THR A 103 9.96 4.85 -11.49
C THR A 103 8.52 4.60 -11.06
N LEU A 104 8.33 3.77 -10.04
CA LEU A 104 7.03 3.39 -9.51
C LEU A 104 6.79 3.99 -8.14
N VAL A 105 5.53 4.31 -7.84
CA VAL A 105 5.08 4.71 -6.51
C VAL A 105 5.13 3.49 -5.58
N ILE A 106 5.65 3.67 -4.38
CA ILE A 106 5.49 2.68 -3.31
C ILE A 106 4.19 2.96 -2.56
N ASP A 107 3.30 1.97 -2.49
CA ASP A 107 2.03 2.10 -1.80
C ASP A 107 1.84 0.92 -0.85
N THR A 108 1.94 1.19 0.45
CA THR A 108 1.67 0.19 1.51
C THR A 108 0.18 0.04 1.80
N GLY A 109 -0.69 0.86 1.21
CA GLY A 109 -2.13 0.84 1.34
C GLY A 109 -2.85 0.04 0.25
N SER A 110 -2.15 -0.32 -0.82
CA SER A 110 -2.65 -1.20 -1.87
C SER A 110 -1.68 -2.34 -2.13
N SER A 111 -2.19 -3.38 -2.79
CA SER A 111 -1.42 -4.56 -3.17
C SER A 111 -1.32 -4.71 -4.68
N ASP A 112 -2.02 -3.82 -5.39
CA ASP A 112 -2.17 -3.87 -6.82
C ASP A 112 -1.05 -3.16 -7.55
N THR A 113 -0.98 -3.66 -8.76
CA THR A 113 0.20 -3.68 -9.53
C THR A 113 -0.36 -3.26 -10.94
N TRP A 114 -0.11 -2.03 -11.45
CA TRP A 114 -0.21 -1.54 -12.83
C TRP A 114 1.08 -0.87 -13.43
N ILE A 115 1.06 -0.28 -14.61
CA ILE A 115 1.97 0.80 -15.07
C ILE A 115 1.26 1.45 -16.26
N ALA A 116 1.40 2.77 -16.47
CA ALA A 116 0.72 3.42 -17.58
C ALA A 116 1.31 2.96 -18.93
N GLY A 117 0.54 2.21 -19.72
CA GLY A 117 0.94 1.74 -21.04
C GLY A 117 1.03 2.85 -22.09
N SER A 118 1.70 2.58 -23.21
CA SER A 118 1.82 3.52 -24.33
C SER A 118 0.49 3.89 -24.98
N ASN A 119 -0.54 3.05 -24.79
CA ASN A 119 -1.92 3.28 -25.20
C ASN A 119 -2.76 4.08 -24.18
N LEU A 120 -2.13 4.66 -23.14
CA LEU A 120 -2.81 5.42 -22.10
C LEU A 120 -3.78 6.45 -22.69
N GLN A 121 -5.02 6.42 -22.19
CA GLN A 121 -6.01 7.47 -22.37
C GLN A 121 -6.25 8.17 -21.04
N CYS A 122 -5.79 9.41 -20.93
CA CYS A 122 -6.05 10.21 -19.75
C CYS A 122 -7.51 10.70 -19.74
N LEU A 123 -8.24 10.45 -18.65
CA LEU A 123 -9.64 10.86 -18.51
C LEU A 123 -9.79 11.93 -17.43
N ARG A 124 -10.77 12.82 -17.59
CA ARG A 124 -11.15 13.77 -16.53
C ARG A 124 -11.90 13.03 -15.44
N ARG A 125 -11.48 13.16 -14.18
CA ARG A 125 -12.08 12.49 -13.01
C ARG A 125 -13.62 12.53 -12.99
N ILE A 126 -14.22 13.72 -13.15
CA ILE A 126 -15.67 13.90 -12.99
C ILE A 126 -16.45 13.49 -14.24
N THR A 127 -15.97 13.88 -15.43
CA THR A 127 -16.75 13.73 -16.67
C THR A 127 -16.39 12.50 -17.48
N GLN A 128 -15.31 11.81 -17.11
CA GLN A 128 -14.72 10.68 -17.85
C GLN A 128 -14.44 10.95 -19.33
N PHE A 129 -14.37 12.23 -19.72
CA PHE A 129 -14.02 12.62 -21.08
C PHE A 129 -12.50 12.60 -21.28
N PRO A 130 -12.03 12.28 -22.50
CA PRO A 130 -10.61 12.36 -22.84
C PRO A 130 -9.98 13.70 -22.49
N ALA A 131 -8.77 13.65 -21.96
CA ALA A 131 -7.91 14.76 -21.64
C ALA A 131 -6.52 14.53 -22.25
N PRO A 132 -5.71 15.59 -22.43
CA PRO A 132 -4.31 15.41 -22.84
C PRO A 132 -3.56 14.52 -21.83
N ASN A 133 -2.74 13.58 -22.33
CA ASN A 133 -1.98 12.66 -21.47
C ASN A 133 -1.05 13.37 -20.48
N SER A 134 -0.59 14.58 -20.80
CA SER A 134 0.17 15.43 -19.87
C SER A 134 -0.56 15.74 -18.57
N ARG A 135 -1.91 15.68 -18.56
CA ARG A 135 -2.73 15.90 -17.36
C ARG A 135 -2.63 14.76 -16.35
N CYS A 136 -2.39 13.54 -16.81
CA CYS A 136 -2.19 12.39 -15.92
C CYS A 136 -0.75 12.34 -15.35
N GLY A 137 0.17 13.13 -15.92
CA GLY A 137 1.48 13.37 -15.31
C GLY A 137 2.46 12.19 -15.34
N PHE A 138 2.15 11.13 -16.08
CA PHE A 138 3.08 10.01 -16.28
C PHE A 138 4.28 10.45 -17.13
N ARG A 139 5.49 10.23 -16.59
CA ARG A 139 6.74 10.65 -17.23
C ARG A 139 7.17 9.71 -18.35
N GLN A 140 7.07 8.40 -18.10
CA GLN A 140 7.45 7.35 -19.02
C GLN A 140 6.28 6.38 -19.13
N LEU A 141 5.89 6.07 -20.35
CA LEU A 141 4.87 5.08 -20.63
C LEU A 141 5.53 3.73 -20.91
N TYR A 142 4.88 2.67 -20.46
CA TYR A 142 5.32 1.31 -20.65
C TYR A 142 5.07 0.87 -22.09
N HIS A 143 6.12 0.36 -22.72
CA HIS A 143 6.04 -0.37 -23.96
C HIS A 143 6.21 -1.86 -23.66
N GLU A 144 5.26 -2.66 -24.12
CA GLU A 144 5.25 -4.10 -23.92
C GLU A 144 6.61 -4.72 -24.25
N SER A 145 7.15 -5.47 -23.30
CA SER A 145 8.41 -6.16 -23.43
C SER A 145 8.19 -7.59 -23.96
N LEU A 146 9.27 -8.27 -24.36
CA LEU A 146 9.20 -9.66 -24.80
C LEU A 146 8.85 -10.65 -23.67
N THR A 147 8.95 -10.21 -22.40
CA THR A 147 8.64 -11.02 -21.22
C THR A 147 7.23 -10.77 -20.68
N PHE A 148 6.50 -9.82 -21.27
CA PHE A 148 5.10 -9.59 -20.93
C PHE A 148 4.19 -10.65 -21.53
N GLU A 149 3.35 -11.24 -20.69
CA GLU A 149 2.35 -12.24 -21.07
C GLU A 149 0.98 -11.78 -20.57
N ARG A 150 0.15 -11.27 -21.49
CA ARG A 150 -1.23 -10.88 -21.22
C ARG A 150 -2.07 -12.08 -20.80
N ILE A 151 -2.93 -11.87 -19.80
CA ILE A 151 -3.94 -12.83 -19.36
C ILE A 151 -5.25 -12.46 -20.07
N GLU A 152 -5.48 -13.05 -21.24
CA GLU A 152 -6.60 -12.68 -22.13
C GLU A 152 -8.01 -12.86 -21.52
N SER A 153 -8.13 -13.65 -20.46
CA SER A 153 -9.42 -13.90 -19.80
C SER A 153 -9.85 -12.77 -18.87
N HIS A 154 -8.99 -11.81 -18.55
CA HIS A 154 -9.24 -10.79 -17.52
C HIS A 154 -8.60 -9.45 -17.88
N ASP A 155 -9.31 -8.38 -17.53
CA ASP A 155 -8.77 -7.02 -17.55
C ASP A 155 -8.41 -6.57 -16.13
N PHE A 156 -7.42 -5.69 -16.02
CA PHE A 156 -7.10 -4.99 -14.78
C PHE A 156 -8.08 -3.84 -14.58
N THR A 157 -8.66 -3.72 -13.39
CA THR A 157 -9.45 -2.54 -13.00
C THR A 157 -9.30 -2.29 -11.51
N VAL A 158 -8.99 -1.04 -11.14
CA VAL A 158 -8.91 -0.61 -9.75
C VAL A 158 -9.52 0.78 -9.60
N SER A 159 -10.19 1.01 -8.47
CA SER A 159 -10.72 2.31 -8.07
C SER A 159 -10.19 2.67 -6.69
N TYR A 160 -9.67 3.88 -6.56
CA TYR A 160 -9.16 4.42 -5.31
C TYR A 160 -10.25 5.21 -4.57
N THR A 161 -10.00 5.50 -3.29
CA THR A 161 -10.96 6.18 -2.40
C THR A 161 -11.23 7.63 -2.77
N ASP A 162 -10.46 8.20 -3.69
CA ASP A 162 -10.59 9.55 -4.21
C ASP A 162 -11.23 9.61 -5.61
N GLU A 163 -11.91 8.52 -6.00
CA GLU A 163 -12.62 8.36 -7.29
C GLU A 163 -11.70 8.30 -8.51
N GLU A 164 -10.38 8.25 -8.30
CA GLU A 164 -9.46 7.87 -9.37
C GLU A 164 -9.63 6.39 -9.68
N PHE A 165 -9.53 6.05 -10.96
CA PHE A 165 -9.67 4.69 -11.43
C PHE A 165 -8.69 4.42 -12.55
N LEU A 166 -8.36 3.15 -12.71
CA LEU A 166 -7.51 2.66 -13.77
C LEU A 166 -8.15 1.42 -14.36
N SER A 167 -8.00 1.27 -15.65
CA SER A 167 -8.42 0.08 -16.39
C SER A 167 -7.41 -0.17 -17.50
N GLY A 168 -7.13 -1.45 -17.77
CA GLY A 168 -6.20 -1.84 -18.80
C GLY A 168 -5.97 -3.34 -18.80
N ASP A 169 -4.89 -3.75 -19.46
CA ASP A 169 -4.57 -5.16 -19.61
C ASP A 169 -3.99 -5.73 -18.31
N LEU A 170 -4.43 -6.94 -17.95
CA LEU A 170 -3.80 -7.72 -16.91
C LEU A 170 -2.85 -8.73 -17.57
N GLY A 171 -1.65 -8.88 -17.03
CA GLY A 171 -0.65 -9.80 -17.58
C GLY A 171 0.51 -9.99 -16.62
N THR A 172 1.36 -10.98 -16.85
CA THR A 172 2.60 -11.19 -16.08
C THR A 172 3.79 -10.54 -16.76
N GLU A 173 4.77 -10.09 -15.98
CA GLU A 173 6.01 -9.47 -16.46
C GLU A 173 7.18 -9.93 -15.57
N GLU A 174 8.40 -9.95 -16.13
CA GLU A 174 9.63 -10.08 -15.34
C GLU A 174 9.91 -8.76 -14.62
N VAL A 175 10.00 -8.79 -13.29
CA VAL A 175 10.19 -7.61 -12.47
C VAL A 175 11.46 -7.76 -11.64
N GLU A 176 12.32 -6.75 -11.66
CA GLU A 176 13.50 -6.67 -10.81
C GLU A 176 13.37 -5.50 -9.82
N VAL A 177 13.49 -5.82 -8.53
CA VAL A 177 13.39 -4.87 -7.42
C VAL A 177 14.54 -5.13 -6.46
N ALA A 178 15.39 -4.13 -6.24
CA ALA A 178 16.54 -4.24 -5.33
C ALA A 178 17.51 -5.42 -5.68
N GLY A 179 17.64 -5.76 -6.97
CA GLY A 179 18.46 -6.88 -7.44
C GLY A 179 17.78 -8.26 -7.31
N LEU A 180 16.55 -8.31 -6.80
CA LEU A 180 15.74 -9.52 -6.72
C LEU A 180 14.82 -9.59 -7.93
N LYS A 181 14.73 -10.77 -8.54
CA LYS A 181 13.89 -11.03 -9.69
C LYS A 181 12.64 -11.79 -9.26
N ALA A 182 11.50 -11.39 -9.81
CA ALA A 182 10.24 -12.10 -9.66
C ALA A 182 9.44 -12.01 -10.95
N ARG A 183 8.44 -12.87 -11.09
CA ARG A 183 7.35 -12.63 -12.04
C ARG A 183 6.13 -12.14 -11.27
N SER A 184 5.48 -11.12 -11.81
CA SER A 184 4.28 -10.55 -11.19
C SER A 184 3.35 -10.00 -12.24
N SER A 185 2.07 -9.90 -11.91
CA SER A 185 1.08 -9.22 -12.74
C SER A 185 0.80 -7.82 -12.17
N GLY A 186 1.48 -6.77 -12.73
CA GLY A 186 1.34 -5.32 -12.39
C GLY A 186 2.53 -4.47 -11.74
N LEU A 187 2.33 -3.21 -11.21
CA LEU A 187 2.93 -2.23 -10.16
C LEU A 187 3.20 -2.63 -8.67
N MET A 188 4.10 -1.92 -8.02
CA MET A 188 4.46 -2.13 -6.63
C MET A 188 3.46 -1.75 -5.49
N GLY A 189 2.33 -2.44 -5.35
CA GLY A 189 1.58 -2.52 -4.09
C GLY A 189 2.32 -3.39 -3.06
N LEU A 190 2.56 -2.85 -1.88
CA LEU A 190 3.31 -3.51 -0.80
C LEU A 190 2.41 -4.14 0.26
N ALA A 191 1.08 -4.00 0.14
CA ALA A 191 0.14 -4.57 1.07
C ALA A 191 -0.11 -6.07 0.81
N TYR A 192 -0.94 -6.68 1.67
CA TYR A 192 -1.23 -8.11 1.65
C TYR A 192 -1.99 -8.55 0.39
N PRO A 193 -1.79 -9.78 -0.11
CA PRO A 193 -2.42 -10.26 -1.34
C PRO A 193 -3.95 -10.24 -1.27
N SER A 194 -4.54 -10.27 -0.07
CA SER A 194 -6.00 -10.16 0.12
C SER A 194 -6.63 -8.86 -0.38
N LEU A 195 -5.83 -7.83 -0.66
CA LEU A 195 -6.31 -6.54 -1.19
C LEU A 195 -6.06 -6.37 -2.69
N VAL A 196 -5.52 -7.39 -3.35
CA VAL A 196 -5.29 -7.39 -4.77
C VAL A 196 -6.65 -7.51 -5.50
N SER A 197 -6.81 -6.81 -6.61
CA SER A 197 -7.98 -6.93 -7.48
C SER A 197 -8.07 -8.35 -8.07
N ASN A 198 -9.27 -8.91 -8.27
CA ASN A 198 -9.46 -10.23 -8.92
C ASN A 198 -8.72 -11.46 -8.28
N VAL A 199 -8.27 -11.39 -7.01
CA VAL A 199 -7.53 -12.47 -6.30
C VAL A 199 -8.19 -13.83 -6.39
N ARG A 200 -9.52 -13.87 -6.37
CA ARG A 200 -10.30 -15.10 -6.29
C ARG A 200 -10.30 -15.90 -7.60
N ASP A 201 -10.07 -15.22 -8.72
CA ASP A 201 -10.25 -15.81 -10.05
C ASP A 201 -8.92 -16.24 -10.68
N LEU A 202 -7.81 -15.63 -10.27
CA LEU A 202 -6.51 -15.79 -10.93
C LEU A 202 -5.40 -16.37 -10.04
N ASN A 203 -5.65 -16.55 -8.74
CA ASN A 203 -4.66 -17.06 -7.78
C ASN A 203 -3.27 -16.38 -7.90
N TYR A 204 -3.25 -15.08 -8.21
CA TYR A 204 -2.02 -14.30 -8.29
C TYR A 204 -1.74 -13.59 -6.97
N THR A 205 -0.49 -13.18 -6.77
CA THR A 205 -0.01 -12.54 -5.53
C THR A 205 0.67 -11.20 -5.84
N SER A 206 0.76 -10.32 -4.84
CA SER A 206 1.44 -9.02 -5.00
C SER A 206 2.94 -9.21 -5.20
N ILE A 207 3.59 -8.27 -5.91
CA ILE A 207 5.02 -8.36 -6.24
C ILE A 207 5.89 -8.63 -5.02
N ILE A 208 5.57 -8.03 -3.86
CA ILE A 208 6.35 -8.22 -2.64
C ILE A 208 6.32 -9.67 -2.14
N PHE A 209 5.22 -10.39 -2.35
CA PHE A 209 5.13 -11.81 -2.01
C PHE A 209 5.87 -12.68 -3.03
N SER A 210 5.78 -12.36 -4.33
CA SER A 210 6.56 -13.06 -5.35
C SER A 210 8.07 -12.93 -5.10
N LEU A 211 8.54 -11.76 -4.67
CA LEU A 211 9.96 -11.53 -4.34
C LEU A 211 10.45 -12.36 -3.14
N PHE A 212 9.54 -12.83 -2.28
CA PHE A 212 9.88 -13.65 -1.11
C PHE A 212 9.62 -15.15 -1.32
N GLU A 213 9.09 -15.54 -2.48
CA GLU A 213 8.68 -16.92 -2.75
C GLU A 213 9.87 -17.88 -2.83
N ASP A 214 11.02 -17.41 -3.35
CA ASP A 214 12.25 -18.18 -3.46
C ASP A 214 12.93 -18.44 -2.09
N LYS A 215 12.45 -17.79 -1.02
CA LYS A 215 12.95 -17.86 0.37
C LYS A 215 14.44 -17.53 0.51
N THR A 216 15.02 -16.83 -0.46
CA THR A 216 16.42 -16.37 -0.39
C THR A 216 16.62 -15.28 0.65
N ILE A 217 15.55 -14.53 0.96
CA ILE A 217 15.51 -13.50 2.00
C ILE A 217 14.28 -13.63 2.90
N PRO A 218 14.34 -13.11 4.14
CA PRO A 218 13.18 -13.04 5.02
C PRO A 218 12.02 -12.24 4.40
N PRO A 219 10.74 -12.64 4.62
CA PRO A 219 9.59 -11.97 4.04
C PRO A 219 9.19 -10.71 4.83
N ILE A 220 10.12 -9.76 4.90
CA ILE A 220 9.97 -8.47 5.59
C ILE A 220 10.53 -7.37 4.69
N PHE A 221 9.97 -6.17 4.79
CA PHE A 221 10.57 -4.97 4.22
C PHE A 221 10.62 -3.86 5.27
N SER A 222 11.60 -2.97 5.14
CA SER A 222 11.76 -1.81 6.02
C SER A 222 11.69 -0.53 5.20
N LEU A 223 10.99 0.48 5.73
CA LEU A 223 10.92 1.82 5.15
C LEU A 223 11.57 2.82 6.11
N ALA A 224 12.57 3.54 5.62
CA ALA A 224 13.20 4.66 6.31
C ALA A 224 12.97 5.94 5.51
N LEU A 225 11.87 6.63 5.77
CA LEU A 225 11.46 7.82 5.00
C LEU A 225 12.20 9.07 5.48
N THR A 226 12.74 9.85 4.54
CA THR A 226 13.46 11.09 4.87
C THR A 226 12.52 12.29 4.90
N ARG A 227 12.71 13.18 5.88
CA ARG A 227 12.06 14.49 5.90
C ARG A 227 12.68 15.39 4.83
N SER A 228 11.87 15.81 3.88
CA SER A 228 12.25 16.80 2.87
C SER A 228 12.68 18.13 3.51
N THR A 229 13.75 18.73 2.98
CA THR A 229 14.22 20.07 3.36
C THR A 229 14.36 20.93 2.12
N ASN A 230 14.46 22.26 2.27
CA ASN A 230 14.68 23.17 1.14
C ASN A 230 15.91 22.80 0.30
N SER A 231 16.95 22.25 0.93
CA SER A 231 18.17 21.77 0.27
C SER A 231 18.08 20.34 -0.29
N LYS A 232 17.12 19.54 0.18
CA LYS A 232 16.92 18.12 -0.20
C LYS A 232 15.45 17.84 -0.46
N GLN A 233 14.90 18.54 -1.43
CA GLN A 233 13.46 18.50 -1.69
C GLN A 233 12.96 17.12 -2.17
N TYR A 234 13.82 16.36 -2.84
CA TYR A 234 13.50 15.09 -3.49
C TYR A 234 14.00 13.85 -2.74
N ASP A 235 14.70 14.02 -1.61
CA ASP A 235 15.22 12.89 -0.85
C ASP A 235 14.08 12.14 -0.16
N GLY A 236 13.83 10.90 -0.60
CA GLY A 236 12.72 10.07 -0.11
C GLY A 236 13.13 9.08 0.96
N GLY A 237 14.42 8.86 1.20
CA GLY A 237 14.93 7.84 2.12
C GLY A 237 15.20 6.48 1.46
N LEU A 238 14.92 5.39 2.17
CA LEU A 238 15.29 4.02 1.76
C LEU A 238 14.13 3.03 1.91
N LEU A 239 14.08 2.07 0.99
CA LEU A 239 13.32 0.82 1.09
C LEU A 239 14.31 -0.34 1.13
N ALA A 240 14.18 -1.24 2.10
CA ALA A 240 15.03 -2.42 2.22
C ALA A 240 14.19 -3.69 2.20
N LEU A 241 14.61 -4.71 1.45
CA LEU A 241 13.94 -6.01 1.35
C LEU A 241 14.72 -7.09 2.09
N GLY A 242 14.05 -7.84 2.97
CA GLY A 242 14.67 -8.92 3.75
C GLY A 242 15.34 -8.49 5.04
N GLY A 243 15.24 -7.23 5.44
CA GLY A 243 15.93 -6.71 6.61
C GLY A 243 15.84 -5.20 6.78
N ILE A 244 16.74 -4.67 7.59
CA ILE A 244 17.01 -3.23 7.74
C ILE A 244 18.21 -2.82 6.87
N PRO A 245 18.22 -1.58 6.33
CA PRO A 245 19.33 -1.06 5.53
C PRO A 245 20.61 -0.81 6.33
#